data_AF-A0A932XT08-F1
#
_entry.id   AF-A0A932XT08-F1
#
_cell.length_a   1.000
_cell.length_b   1.000
_cell.length_c   1.000
_cell.angle_alpha   90.00
_cell.angle_beta   90.00
_cell.angle_gamma   90.00
#
_symmetry.space_group_name_H-M   'P 1'
#
loop_
_entity.id
_entity.type
_entity.pdbx_description
1 polymer ?
#
loop_
_entity_poly.entity_id
_entity_poly.type
_entity_poly.pdbx_seq_one_letter_code
_entity_poly.pdbx_strand_id
1 'polypeptide(L)' 'MNLEGLIPIAGGIVIMLFANGTFPKNQKNPAKLEAWRKKFGPAIKILGPVVILFGVVQLFGILG' A
#
# COMPACT_ATOMS: atom_id res chain seq x y z
N MET A 1 -21.44 -2.96 -8.20
CA MET A 1 -20.07 -3.05 -7.65
C MET A 1 -19.10 -2.66 -8.74
N ASN A 2 -18.28 -1.62 -8.52
CA ASN A 2 -17.25 -1.23 -9.48
C ASN A 2 -15.97 -2.03 -9.20
N LEU A 3 -15.65 -3.00 -10.06
CA LEU A 3 -14.48 -3.86 -9.91
C LEU A 3 -13.16 -3.08 -9.98
N GLU A 4 -13.16 -1.87 -10.53
CA GLU A 4 -11.98 -0.99 -10.54
C GLU A 4 -11.51 -0.64 -9.12
N GLY A 5 -12.41 -0.64 -8.12
CA GLY A 5 -12.06 -0.41 -6.71
C GLY A 5 -11.15 -1.50 -6.13
N LEU A 6 -11.06 -2.68 -6.75
CA LEU A 6 -10.14 -3.73 -6.33
C LEU A 6 -8.67 -3.35 -6.56
N ILE A 7 -8.39 -2.50 -7.56
CA ILE A 7 -7.03 -2.06 -7.90
C ILE A 7 -6.40 -1.26 -6.74
N PRO A 8 -7.02 -0.16 -6.25
CA PRO A 8 -6.52 0.57 -5.10
C PRO A 8 -6.51 -0.29 -3.82
N ILE A 9 -7.48 -1.18 -3.60
CA ILE A 9 -7.44 -2.10 -2.45
C ILE A 9 -6.19 -2.97 -2.49
N ALA A 10 -5.94 -3.66 -3.61
CA ALA A 10 -4.77 -4.52 -3.78
C ALA A 10 -3.46 -3.72 -3.68
N GLY A 11 -3.41 -2.55 -4.32
CA GLY A 11 -2.26 -1.64 -4.25
C GLY A 11 -1.94 -1.20 -2.83
N GLY A 12 -2.95 -0.76 -2.07
CA GLY A 12 -2.79 -0.35 -0.68
C GLY A 12 -2.30 -1.47 0.25
N ILE A 13 -2.77 -2.71 0.04
CA ILE A 13 -2.29 -3.90 0.78
C ILE A 13 -0.81 -4.14 0.48
N VAL A 14 -0.41 -4.17 -0.80
CA VAL A 14 0.98 -4.42 -1.20
C VAL A 14 1.91 -3.34 -0.64
N ILE A 15 1.48 -2.09 -0.70
CA ILE A 15 2.21 -0.93 -0.19
C ILE A 15 2.43 -1.05 1.34
N MET A 16 1.42 -1.51 2.10
CA MET A 16 1.58 -1.78 3.53
C MET A 16 2.54 -2.94 3.81
N LEU A 17 2.49 -4.02 3.03
CA LEU A 17 3.43 -5.14 3.16
C LEU A 17 4.88 -4.71 2.90
N PHE A 18 5.08 -3.79 1.95
CA PHE A 18 6.37 -3.15 1.70
C PHE A 18 6.85 -2.30 2.88
N ALA A 19 5.95 -1.51 3.47
CA ALA A 19 6.27 -0.61 4.57
C ALA A 19 6.50 -1.34 5.91
N ASN A 20 5.79 -2.45 6.15
CA ASN A 20 6.02 -3.34 7.30
C ASN A 20 7.26 -4.21 7.14
N GLY A 21 7.79 -4.25 5.93
CA GLY A 21 9.03 -4.91 5.63
C GLY A 21 8.96 -6.41 5.43
N THR A 22 7.74 -6.95 5.39
CA THR A 22 7.41 -8.33 5.02
C THR A 22 7.84 -8.65 3.59
N PHE A 23 7.89 -7.65 2.71
CA PHE A 23 8.30 -7.78 1.31
C PHE A 23 9.20 -6.62 0.88
N PRO A 24 10.20 -6.84 0.01
CA PRO A 24 10.72 -8.12 -0.49
C PRO A 24 11.68 -8.75 0.52
N LYS A 25 11.59 -10.08 0.70
CA LYS A 25 12.44 -10.83 1.65
C LYS A 25 13.90 -10.99 1.18
N ASN A 26 14.13 -11.02 -0.13
CA ASN A 26 15.47 -11.25 -0.69
C ASN A 26 15.89 -10.06 -1.55
N GLN A 27 16.49 -9.06 -0.91
CA GLN A 27 16.86 -7.80 -1.54
C GLN A 27 18.33 -7.76 -1.91
N LYS A 28 18.62 -7.39 -3.17
CA LYS A 28 20.00 -7.21 -3.65
C LYS A 28 20.77 -6.11 -2.89
N ASN A 29 20.08 -5.14 -2.30
CA ASN A 29 20.67 -4.01 -1.56
C ASN A 29 19.87 -3.66 -0.28
N PRO A 30 20.05 -4.41 0.81
CA PRO A 30 19.25 -4.27 2.03
C PRO A 30 19.39 -2.89 2.68
N ALA A 31 20.58 -2.29 2.67
CA ALA A 31 20.83 -0.98 3.30
C ALA A 31 20.02 0.16 2.64
N LYS A 32 19.92 0.16 1.31
CA LYS A 32 19.16 1.17 0.56
C LYS A 32 17.66 1.06 0.85
N LEU A 33 17.16 -0.16 0.97
CA LEU A 33 15.76 -0.40 1.32
C LEU A 33 15.46 0.02 2.75
N GLU A 34 16.34 -0.28 3.70
CA GLU A 34 16.15 0.10 5.09
C GLU A 34 16.10 1.63 5.23
N ALA A 35 16.99 2.36 4.54
CA ALA A 35 16.95 3.81 4.48
C ALA A 35 15.63 4.34 3.88
N TRP A 36 15.15 3.72 2.80
CA TRP A 36 13.86 4.05 2.21
C TRP A 36 12.69 3.77 3.17
N ARG A 37 12.68 2.62 3.84
CA ARG A 37 11.64 2.25 4.81
C ARG A 37 11.65 3.17 6.03
N LYS A 38 12.82 3.60 6.51
CA LYS A 38 12.92 4.61 7.58
C LYS A 38 12.35 5.96 7.15
N LYS A 39 12.64 6.38 5.92
CA LYS A 39 12.19 7.69 5.40
C LYS A 39 10.71 7.72 5.03
N PHE A 40 10.23 6.68 4.33
CA PHE A 40 8.90 6.66 3.73
C PHE A 40 7.94 5.67 4.37
N GLY A 41 8.44 4.67 5.11
CA GLY A 41 7.61 3.66 5.77
C GLY A 41 6.51 4.25 6.66
N PRO A 42 6.79 5.24 7.54
CA PRO A 42 5.74 5.88 8.35
C PRO A 42 4.66 6.55 7.49
N ALA A 43 5.05 7.33 6.49
CA ALA A 43 4.11 7.98 5.57
C ALA A 43 3.27 6.95 4.80
N ILE A 44 3.90 5.89 4.34
CA ILE A 44 3.26 4.84 3.56
C ILE A 44 2.32 3.98 4.40
N LYS A 45 2.64 3.74 5.68
CA LYS A 45 1.74 3.07 6.63
C LYS A 45 0.46 3.85 6.89
N ILE A 46 0.49 5.19 6.75
CA ILE A 46 -0.70 6.04 6.85
C ILE A 46 -1.45 6.07 5.51
N LEU A 47 -0.73 6.18 4.39
CA LEU A 47 -1.33 6.22 3.06
C LEU A 47 -1.97 4.88 2.65
N GLY A 48 -1.42 3.74 3.08
CA GLY A 48 -1.94 2.41 2.76
C GLY A 48 -3.42 2.23 3.12
N PRO A 49 -3.82 2.45 4.39
CA PRO A 49 -5.23 2.45 4.79
C PRO A 49 -6.10 3.43 4.03
N VAL A 50 -5.60 4.64 3.72
CA VAL A 50 -6.34 5.65 2.95
C VAL A 50 -6.63 5.15 1.52
N VAL A 51 -5.63 4.56 0.85
CA VAL A 51 -5.79 3.99 -0.49
C VAL A 51 -6.74 2.80 -0.48
N ILE A 52 -6.71 1.95 0.56
CA ILE A 52 -7.68 0.86 0.72
C ILE A 52 -9.09 1.41 0.91
N LEU A 53 -9.27 2.38 1.81
CA LEU A 53 -10.58 2.99 2.06
C LEU A 53 -11.14 3.63 0.79
N PHE A 54 -10.31 4.33 0.03
CA PHE A 54 -10.70 4.88 -1.26
C PHE A 54 -11.18 3.78 -2.23
N GLY A 55 -10.43 2.68 -2.32
CA GLY A 55 -10.83 1.55 -3.16
C GLY A 55 -12.10 0.85 -2.70
N VAL A 56 -12.35 0.76 -1.39
CA VAL A 56 -13.61 0.25 -0.83
C VAL A 56 -14.77 1.15 -1.21
N VAL A 57 -14.62 2.47 -1.05
CA VAL A 57 -15.63 3.47 -1.44
C VAL A 57 -15.94 3.39 -2.95
N GLN A 58 -14.90 3.21 -3.79
CA GLN A 58 -15.04 3.02 -5.22
C GLN A 58 -15.74 1.68 -5.55
N LEU A 59 -15.38 0.59 -4.86
CA LEU A 59 -15.99 -0.74 -5.03
C LEU A 59 -17.50 -0.72 -4.81
N PHE A 60 -17.95 -0.02 -3.77
CA PHE A 60 -19.35 0.17 -3.44
C PHE A 60 -20.05 1.23 -4.29
N GLY A 61 -19.31 1.97 -5.13
CA GLY A 61 -19.89 3.01 -6.00
C GLY A 61 -20.39 4.23 -5.23
N ILE A 62 -19.85 4.50 -4.04
CA ILE A 62 -20.25 5.64 -3.21
C ILE A 62 -19.77 6.98 -3.81
N LEU A 63 -18.69 6.94 -4.60
CA LEU A 63 -18.16 8.07 -5.38
C LEU A 63 -18.39 7.91 -6.90
N GLY A 64 -19.32 7.04 -7.29
CA GLY A 64 -19.70 6.79 -8.68
C GLY A 64 -20.74 7.77 -9.20
#